data_AF-A0AAD3H0G3-F1
#
_entry.id   AF-A0AAD3H0G3-F1
#
_cell.length_a   1.000
_cell.length_b   1.000
_cell.length_c   1.000
_cell.angle_alpha   90.00
_cell.angle_beta   90.00
_cell.angle_gamma   90.00
#
_symmetry.space_group_name_H-M   'P 1'
#
loop_
_entity.id
_entity.type
_entity.pdbx_description
1 polymer ?
#
loop_
_entity_poly.entity_id
_entity_poly.type
_entity_poly.pdbx_seq_one_letter_code
_entity_poly.pdbx_strand_id
1 'polypeptide(L)'
;MANREFGDTLSKEDVKTIADVRRDVWTSGFKGLGYGSVMGYVLHTIAKTAHKSMSEAARGKLILPGSDKPIKFNRNTAFFSFMAGGALGSFVLATTTGKNQVHNMHGIFEIGKNEYKTPYQAAYENARKASEQAAIQRTVSRRQTMSKRLTEQHGLSDSHGGTWLKEAEMSDDEKRRSSRRINLAQRLTSPNSHGLSDSHGGKWSN
;
A
#
# COMPACT_ATOMS: atom_id res chain seq x y z
N MET A 1 11.87 13.07 22.82
CA MET A 1 10.52 12.97 22.24
C MET A 1 10.14 14.37 21.79
N ALA A 2 10.22 14.64 20.48
CA ALA A 2 9.97 15.97 19.92
C ALA A 2 8.46 16.26 19.88
N ASN A 3 8.07 17.42 20.40
CA ASN A 3 6.71 17.94 20.41
C ASN A 3 6.18 18.05 18.97
N ARG A 4 5.28 17.15 18.58
CA ARG A 4 4.48 17.28 17.36
C ARG A 4 3.29 18.17 17.69
N GLU A 5 3.28 19.41 17.20
CA GLU A 5 2.11 20.28 17.30
C GLU A 5 0.98 19.71 16.43
N PHE A 6 -0.21 19.65 17.02
CA PHE A 6 -1.45 19.15 16.44
C PHE A 6 -1.84 19.99 15.20
N GLY A 7 -1.44 19.53 14.02
CA GLY A 7 -1.85 20.15 12.75
C GLY A 7 -0.89 19.84 11.60
N ASP A 8 0.37 19.57 11.90
CA ASP A 8 1.39 19.19 10.92
C ASP A 8 1.65 17.69 11.01
N THR A 9 1.23 16.95 9.98
CA THR A 9 1.56 15.53 9.83
C THR A 9 3.05 15.31 9.51
N LEU A 10 3.79 16.38 9.20
CA LEU A 10 5.20 16.39 8.83
C LEU A 10 6.06 17.02 9.93
N SER A 11 7.19 16.42 10.25
CA SER A 11 8.17 17.03 11.14
C SER A 11 8.83 18.26 10.48
N LYS A 12 9.36 19.20 11.26
CA LYS A 12 10.08 20.37 10.72
C LYS A 12 11.27 19.95 9.84
N GLU A 13 11.88 18.82 10.18
CA GLU A 13 12.94 18.15 9.45
C GLU A 13 12.45 17.59 8.11
N ASP A 14 11.23 17.05 8.05
CA ASP A 14 10.62 16.53 6.82
C ASP A 14 10.29 17.67 5.85
N VAL A 15 9.72 18.76 6.38
CA VAL A 15 9.44 19.99 5.60
C VAL A 15 10.72 20.56 5.01
N LYS A 16 11.80 20.60 5.80
CA LYS A 16 13.12 21.04 5.34
C LYS A 16 13.65 20.11 4.24
N THR A 17 13.54 18.80 4.42
CA THR A 17 14.00 17.82 3.43
C THR A 17 13.25 17.98 2.10
N ILE A 18 11.93 18.21 2.13
CA ILE A 18 11.13 18.49 0.91
C ILE A 18 11.62 19.79 0.24
N ALA A 19 11.86 20.83 1.03
CA ALA A 19 12.32 22.12 0.51
C ALA A 19 13.71 22.00 -0.16
N ASP A 20 14.63 21.26 0.46
CA ASP A 20 15.96 21.00 -0.06
C ASP A 20 15.91 20.16 -1.34
N VAL A 21 15.12 19.08 -1.39
CA VAL A 21 14.92 18.28 -2.61
C VAL A 21 14.33 19.12 -3.74
N ARG A 22 13.31 19.94 -3.46
CA ARG A 22 12.72 20.84 -4.46
C ARG A 22 13.76 21.82 -5.00
N ARG A 23 14.53 22.43 -4.12
CA ARG A 23 15.59 23.38 -4.48
C ARG A 23 16.66 22.72 -5.33
N ASP A 24 17.07 21.50 -5.00
CA ASP A 24 18.05 20.73 -5.77
C ASP A 24 17.53 20.40 -7.17
N VAL A 25 16.29 19.92 -7.28
CA VAL A 25 15.67 19.64 -8.59
C VAL A 25 15.58 20.92 -9.44
N TRP A 26 15.20 22.04 -8.83
CA TRP A 26 15.12 23.33 -9.52
C TRP A 26 16.50 23.85 -9.95
N THR A 27 17.50 23.81 -9.07
CA THR A 27 18.85 24.27 -9.39
C THR A 27 19.52 23.40 -10.44
N SER A 28 19.34 22.08 -10.38
CA SER A 28 19.79 21.15 -11.42
C SER A 28 19.04 21.35 -12.74
N GLY A 29 17.73 21.61 -12.70
CA GLY A 29 16.95 21.96 -13.89
C GLY A 29 17.45 23.24 -14.56
N PHE A 30 17.74 24.30 -13.79
CA PHE A 30 18.30 25.53 -14.34
C PHE A 30 19.72 25.36 -14.89
N LYS A 31 20.57 24.58 -14.22
CA LYS A 31 21.88 24.19 -14.78
C LYS A 31 21.71 23.45 -16.10
N GLY A 32 20.74 22.53 -16.16
CA GLY A 32 20.40 21.77 -17.35
C GLY A 32 19.88 22.65 -18.48
N LEU A 33 19.12 23.69 -18.14
CA LEU A 33 18.68 24.71 -19.10
C LEU A 33 19.89 25.42 -19.70
N GLY A 34 20.82 25.92 -18.86
CA GLY A 34 22.03 26.58 -19.34
C GLY A 34 22.88 25.70 -20.26
N TYR A 35 23.27 24.52 -19.78
CA TYR A 35 24.09 23.59 -20.56
C TYR A 35 23.38 23.09 -21.81
N GLY A 36 22.09 22.75 -21.69
CA GLY A 36 21.26 22.27 -22.78
C GLY A 36 21.08 23.33 -23.86
N SER A 37 20.91 24.60 -23.49
CA SER A 37 20.75 25.70 -24.45
C SER A 37 22.04 25.99 -25.22
N VAL A 38 23.19 25.99 -24.54
CA VAL A 38 24.50 26.11 -25.20
C VAL A 38 24.72 24.94 -26.16
N MET A 39 24.46 23.70 -25.70
CA MET A 39 24.60 22.51 -26.53
C MET A 39 23.65 22.51 -27.73
N GLY A 40 22.40 22.96 -27.55
CA GLY A 40 21.41 23.12 -28.62
C GLY A 40 21.86 24.11 -29.69
N TYR A 41 22.49 25.21 -29.28
CA TYR A 41 23.08 26.18 -30.21
C TYR A 41 24.28 25.59 -30.97
N VAL A 42 25.18 24.88 -30.29
CA VAL A 42 26.32 24.19 -30.92
C VAL A 42 25.81 23.17 -31.94
N LEU A 43 24.85 22.32 -31.58
CA LEU A 43 24.22 21.37 -32.49
C LEU A 43 23.61 22.07 -33.71
N HIS A 44 22.96 23.22 -33.52
CA HIS A 44 22.44 24.00 -34.63
C HIS A 44 23.55 24.52 -35.56
N THR A 45 24.68 24.98 -35.03
CA THR A 45 25.81 25.41 -35.87
C THR A 45 26.41 24.27 -36.67
N ILE A 46 26.53 23.08 -36.07
CA ILE A 46 27.00 21.86 -36.76
C ILE A 46 25.98 21.47 -37.84
N ALA A 47 24.69 21.43 -37.51
CA ALA A 47 23.63 21.09 -38.46
C ALA A 47 23.56 22.06 -39.64
N LYS A 48 23.72 23.37 -39.38
CA LYS A 48 23.78 24.39 -40.43
C LYS A 48 25.00 24.20 -41.34
N THR A 49 26.14 23.82 -40.78
CA THR A 49 27.38 23.58 -41.53
C THR A 49 27.26 22.31 -42.38
N ALA A 50 26.72 21.23 -41.81
CA ALA A 50 26.44 19.99 -42.53
C ALA A 50 25.41 20.20 -43.65
N HIS A 51 24.36 20.98 -43.40
CA HIS A 51 23.38 21.33 -44.44
C HIS A 51 24.06 22.11 -45.58
N LYS A 52 25.00 23.00 -45.28
CA LYS A 52 25.79 23.73 -46.29
C LYS A 52 26.78 22.84 -47.07
N SER A 53 27.21 21.70 -46.55
CA SER A 53 28.08 20.76 -47.27
C SER A 53 27.31 19.67 -48.04
N MET A 54 26.00 19.52 -47.80
CA MET A 54 25.15 18.58 -48.55
C MET A 54 24.88 19.04 -49.99
N SER A 55 24.83 18.07 -50.91
CA SER A 55 24.45 18.30 -52.32
C SER A 55 22.99 18.76 -52.42
N GLU A 56 22.65 19.51 -53.48
CA GLU A 56 21.31 20.06 -53.69
C GLU A 56 20.21 18.99 -53.69
N ALA A 57 20.50 17.79 -54.20
CA ALA A 57 19.60 16.64 -54.20
C ALA A 57 19.30 16.10 -52.79
N ALA A 58 20.24 16.22 -51.84
CA ALA A 58 20.04 15.80 -50.45
C ALA A 58 19.31 16.86 -49.61
N ARG A 59 19.52 18.15 -49.90
CA ARG A 59 18.81 19.26 -49.24
C ARG A 59 17.32 19.27 -49.53
N GLY A 60 16.93 18.93 -50.76
CA GLY A 60 15.53 18.83 -51.15
C GLY A 60 14.76 17.68 -50.48
N LYS A 61 15.47 16.64 -50.00
CA LYS A 61 14.88 15.49 -49.28
C LYS A 61 14.77 15.69 -47.77
N LEU A 62 15.44 16.69 -47.20
CA LEU A 62 15.36 17.00 -45.78
C LEU A 62 14.10 17.83 -45.52
N ILE A 63 12.97 17.13 -45.51
CA ILE A 63 11.63 17.68 -45.33
C ILE A 63 11.16 17.26 -43.93
N LEU A 64 10.69 18.22 -43.12
CA LEU A 64 10.06 17.91 -41.84
C LEU A 64 8.77 17.10 -42.09
N PRO A 65 8.50 16.03 -41.33
CA PRO A 65 7.24 15.30 -41.45
C PRO A 65 6.06 16.26 -41.26
N GLY A 66 5.21 16.39 -42.29
CA GLY A 66 4.07 17.31 -42.31
C GLY A 66 4.35 18.72 -42.88
N SER A 67 5.51 18.97 -43.48
CA SER A 67 5.80 20.23 -44.19
C SER A 67 6.15 19.94 -45.65
N ASP A 68 5.65 20.70 -46.62
CA ASP A 68 6.03 20.53 -48.03
C ASP A 68 7.29 21.33 -48.41
N LYS A 69 7.92 22.00 -47.42
CA LYS A 69 9.02 22.93 -47.65
C LYS A 69 10.33 22.37 -47.08
N PRO A 70 11.46 22.48 -47.83
CA PRO A 70 12.76 22.08 -47.33
C PRO A 70 13.15 22.92 -46.12
N ILE A 71 13.86 22.31 -45.17
CA ILE A 71 14.25 22.94 -43.90
C ILE A 71 15.15 24.15 -44.18
N LYS A 72 14.69 25.34 -43.84
CA LYS A 72 15.47 26.58 -43.88
C LYS A 72 16.03 26.88 -42.49
N PHE A 73 17.36 26.85 -42.37
CA PHE A 73 18.07 27.25 -41.14
C PHE A 73 18.08 28.78 -41.01
N ASN A 74 17.09 29.34 -40.34
CA ASN A 74 16.98 30.78 -40.04
C ASN A 74 17.24 31.06 -38.54
N ARG A 75 17.30 32.33 -38.13
CA ARG A 75 17.37 32.77 -36.72
C ARG A 75 16.31 32.12 -35.85
N ASN A 76 15.09 31.90 -36.38
CA ASN A 76 14.02 31.22 -35.65
C ASN A 76 14.37 29.75 -35.34
N THR A 77 15.06 29.07 -36.25
CA THR A 77 15.54 27.69 -36.04
C THR A 77 16.67 27.63 -35.02
N ALA A 78 17.54 28.65 -34.98
CA ALA A 78 18.57 28.78 -33.96
C ALA A 78 17.96 28.99 -32.58
N PHE A 79 16.99 29.91 -32.47
CA PHE A 79 16.25 30.14 -31.23
C PHE A 79 15.49 28.89 -30.78
N PHE A 80 14.82 28.20 -31.71
CA PHE A 80 14.16 26.93 -31.43
C PHE A 80 15.14 25.88 -30.88
N SER A 81 16.30 25.70 -31.52
CA SER A 81 17.30 24.74 -31.04
C SER A 81 17.88 25.10 -29.67
N PHE A 82 18.03 26.39 -29.38
CA PHE A 82 18.46 26.88 -28.07
C PHE A 82 17.41 26.59 -26.99
N MET A 83 16.13 26.85 -27.29
CA MET A 83 15.02 26.59 -26.37
C MET A 83 14.78 25.09 -26.17
N ALA A 84 14.78 24.31 -27.26
CA ALA A 84 14.60 22.86 -27.23
C ALA A 84 15.77 22.17 -26.52
N GLY A 85 17.01 22.59 -26.80
CA GLY A 85 18.19 22.11 -26.09
C GLY A 85 18.12 22.41 -24.59
N GLY A 86 17.73 23.64 -24.23
CA GLY A 86 17.56 24.04 -22.82
C GLY A 86 16.46 23.24 -22.12
N ALA A 87 15.31 23.08 -22.75
CA ALA A 87 14.20 22.30 -22.21
C ALA A 87 14.59 20.83 -21.98
N LEU A 88 15.26 20.20 -22.96
CA LEU A 88 15.73 18.82 -22.84
C LEU A 88 16.82 18.67 -21.77
N GLY A 89 17.80 19.58 -21.74
CA GLY A 89 18.85 19.58 -20.73
C GLY A 89 18.29 19.76 -19.31
N SER A 90 17.35 20.69 -19.15
CA SER A 90 16.62 20.91 -17.89
C SER A 90 15.88 19.65 -17.46
N PHE A 91 15.13 19.03 -18.37
CA PHE A 91 14.37 17.81 -18.10
C PHE A 91 15.28 16.65 -17.66
N VAL A 92 16.40 16.41 -18.34
CA VAL A 92 17.32 15.31 -18.02
C VAL A 92 17.98 15.53 -16.66
N LEU A 93 18.50 16.73 -16.37
CA LEU A 93 19.15 17.01 -15.09
C LEU A 93 18.17 17.07 -13.93
N ALA A 94 16.97 17.62 -14.14
CA ALA A 94 15.90 17.59 -13.14
C ALA A 94 15.45 16.15 -12.84
N THR A 95 15.30 15.30 -13.86
CA THR A 95 14.88 13.90 -13.69
C THR A 95 15.93 13.06 -12.99
N THR A 96 17.20 13.21 -13.36
CA THR A 96 18.31 12.49 -12.72
C THR A 96 18.49 12.90 -11.26
N THR A 97 18.43 14.20 -10.97
CA THR A 97 18.46 14.71 -9.59
C THR A 97 17.25 14.24 -8.79
N GLY A 98 16.05 14.29 -9.40
CA GLY A 98 14.83 13.79 -8.81
C GLY A 98 14.95 12.33 -8.40
N LYS A 99 15.40 11.47 -9.32
CA LYS A 99 15.64 10.03 -9.04
C LYS A 99 16.64 9.82 -7.89
N ASN A 100 17.73 10.56 -7.85
CA ASN A 100 18.74 10.42 -6.80
C ASN A 100 18.21 10.85 -5.42
N GLN A 101 17.31 11.84 -5.40
CA GLN A 101 16.72 12.37 -4.17
C GLN A 101 15.48 11.59 -3.69
N VAL A 102 14.94 10.64 -4.49
CA VAL A 102 13.76 9.83 -4.10
C VAL A 102 13.99 9.10 -2.76
N HIS A 103 15.21 8.64 -2.51
CA HIS A 103 15.52 7.91 -1.28
C HIS A 103 15.30 8.74 -0.02
N ASN A 104 15.57 10.04 -0.08
CA ASN A 104 15.36 10.97 1.03
C ASN A 104 13.87 11.27 1.26
N MET A 105 13.00 10.93 0.31
CA MET A 105 11.55 11.16 0.37
C MET A 105 10.76 9.92 0.81
N HIS A 106 11.36 8.73 0.84
CA HIS A 106 10.62 7.50 1.20
C HIS A 106 9.97 7.57 2.59
N GLY A 107 10.71 8.03 3.61
CA GLY A 107 10.17 8.16 4.96
C GLY A 107 8.97 9.12 5.02
N ILE A 108 9.01 10.19 4.23
CA ILE A 108 7.93 11.18 4.13
C ILE A 108 6.71 10.60 3.42
N PHE A 109 6.90 9.84 2.34
CA PHE A 109 5.81 9.19 1.63
C PHE A 109 5.14 8.09 2.48
N GLU A 110 5.91 7.36 3.28
CA GLU A 110 5.37 6.39 4.23
C GLU A 110 4.55 7.06 5.33
N ILE A 111 4.97 8.24 5.81
CA ILE A 111 4.18 9.05 6.73
C ILE A 111 2.86 9.48 6.08
N GLY A 112 2.89 9.96 4.83
CA GLY A 112 1.70 10.36 4.09
C GLY A 112 0.77 9.20 3.69
N LYS A 113 1.28 7.97 3.59
CA LYS A 113 0.50 6.77 3.31
C LYS A 113 -0.39 6.35 4.49
N ASN A 114 0.04 6.66 5.71
CA ASN A 114 -0.76 6.40 6.89
C ASN A 114 -1.80 7.50 7.05
N GLU A 115 -3.06 7.16 6.84
CA GLU A 115 -4.18 8.08 7.10
C GLU A 115 -4.06 8.60 8.53
N TYR A 116 -4.00 9.92 8.69
CA TYR A 116 -3.88 10.54 10.01
C TYR A 116 -5.15 10.21 10.80
N LYS A 117 -5.04 9.24 11.71
CA LYS A 117 -6.12 8.89 12.62
C LYS A 117 -6.12 9.86 13.77
N THR A 118 -7.25 10.52 13.99
CA THR A 118 -7.41 11.34 15.18
C THR A 118 -7.28 10.46 16.44
N PRO A 119 -6.87 11.01 17.59
CA PRO A 119 -6.79 10.24 18.84
C PRO A 119 -8.09 9.51 19.17
N TYR A 120 -9.23 10.13 18.82
CA TYR A 120 -10.55 9.54 18.94
C TYR A 120 -10.75 8.32 18.03
N GLN A 121 -10.40 8.42 16.75
CA GLN A 121 -10.50 7.31 15.80
C GLN A 121 -9.60 6.13 16.20
N ALA A 122 -8.39 6.40 16.67
CA ALA A 122 -7.47 5.37 17.16
C ALA A 122 -8.03 4.65 18.41
N ALA A 123 -8.59 5.40 19.37
CA ALA A 123 -9.22 4.84 20.55
C ALA A 123 -10.45 3.99 20.19
N TYR A 124 -11.28 4.46 19.25
CA TYR A 124 -12.47 3.75 18.79
C TYR A 124 -12.11 2.43 18.09
N GLU A 125 -11.12 2.42 17.21
CA GLU A 125 -10.65 1.18 16.56
C GLU A 125 -10.06 0.18 17.57
N ASN A 126 -9.27 0.66 18.54
CA ASN A 126 -8.70 -0.19 19.58
C ASN A 126 -9.80 -0.79 20.46
N ALA A 127 -10.80 0.00 20.85
CA ALA A 127 -11.97 -0.48 21.57
C ALA A 127 -12.74 -1.53 20.76
N ARG A 128 -12.93 -1.30 19.45
CA ARG A 128 -13.59 -2.28 18.56
C ARG A 128 -12.81 -3.59 18.49
N LYS A 129 -11.50 -3.53 18.26
CA LYS A 129 -10.63 -4.73 18.23
C LYS A 129 -10.63 -5.47 19.56
N ALA A 130 -10.58 -4.75 20.68
CA ALA A 130 -10.66 -5.35 22.01
C ALA A 130 -12.02 -6.05 22.24
N SER A 131 -13.12 -5.45 21.76
CA SER A 131 -14.45 -6.07 21.85
C SER A 131 -14.58 -7.33 20.99
N GLU A 132 -14.02 -7.33 19.78
CA GLU A 132 -13.98 -8.49 18.88
C GLU A 132 -13.15 -9.62 19.49
N GLN A 133 -11.96 -9.30 20.02
CA GLN A 133 -11.11 -10.27 20.73
C GLN A 133 -11.80 -10.86 21.96
N ALA A 134 -12.47 -10.03 22.76
CA ALA A 134 -13.24 -10.50 23.91
C ALA A 134 -14.40 -11.43 23.50
N ALA A 135 -15.08 -11.15 22.38
CA ALA A 135 -16.14 -12.00 21.85
C ALA A 135 -15.60 -13.37 21.39
N ILE A 136 -14.45 -13.38 20.71
CA ILE A 136 -13.76 -14.61 20.32
C ILE A 136 -13.35 -15.40 21.56
N GLN A 137 -12.75 -14.75 22.56
CA GLN A 137 -12.28 -15.39 23.79
C GLN A 137 -13.44 -16.01 24.59
N ARG A 138 -14.59 -15.34 24.68
CA ARG A 138 -15.82 -15.90 25.29
C ARG A 138 -16.33 -17.13 24.54
N THR A 139 -16.26 -17.11 23.21
CA THR A 139 -16.67 -18.25 22.39
C THR A 139 -15.76 -19.45 22.64
N VAL A 140 -14.44 -19.23 22.70
CA VAL A 140 -13.46 -20.28 22.98
C VAL A 140 -13.61 -20.83 24.40
N SER A 141 -13.75 -19.97 25.41
CA SER A 141 -13.94 -20.42 26.79
C SER A 141 -15.23 -21.19 26.99
N ARG A 142 -16.32 -20.79 26.32
CA ARG A 142 -17.58 -21.55 26.30
C ARG A 142 -17.42 -22.93 25.66
N ARG A 143 -16.66 -23.03 24.56
CA ARG A 143 -16.37 -24.32 23.92
C ARG A 143 -15.54 -25.23 24.84
N GLN A 144 -14.52 -24.70 25.50
CA GLN A 144 -13.67 -25.43 26.44
C GLN A 144 -14.44 -25.91 27.68
N THR A 145 -15.31 -25.06 28.24
CA THR A 145 -16.16 -25.47 29.37
C THR A 145 -17.18 -26.53 28.97
N MET A 146 -17.78 -26.43 27.78
CA MET A 146 -18.67 -27.47 27.28
C MET A 146 -17.94 -28.78 26.96
N SER A 147 -16.74 -28.74 26.36
CA SER A 147 -15.97 -29.95 26.09
C SER A 147 -15.58 -30.65 27.39
N LYS A 148 -15.08 -29.91 28.39
CA LYS A 148 -14.72 -30.43 29.71
C LYS A 148 -15.93 -31.10 30.40
N ARG A 149 -17.11 -30.48 30.35
CA ARG A 149 -18.34 -31.07 30.91
C ARG A 149 -18.80 -32.34 30.18
N LEU A 150 -18.63 -32.40 28.86
CA LEU A 150 -18.97 -33.59 28.07
C LEU A 150 -18.03 -34.78 28.35
N THR A 151 -16.78 -34.51 28.72
CA THR A 151 -15.80 -35.54 29.09
C THR A 151 -15.91 -35.97 30.56
N GLU A 152 -16.22 -35.05 31.47
CA GLU A 152 -16.19 -35.30 32.93
C GLU A 152 -17.49 -35.92 33.51
N GLN A 153 -18.39 -36.44 32.69
CA GLN A 153 -19.61 -37.17 33.11
C GLN A 153 -20.59 -36.46 34.10
N HIS A 154 -20.35 -35.21 34.52
CA HIS A 154 -21.33 -34.47 35.33
C HIS A 154 -22.43 -33.87 34.45
N GLY A 155 -23.52 -34.62 34.31
CA GLY A 155 -24.74 -34.16 33.66
C GLY A 155 -25.40 -33.02 34.44
N LEU A 156 -26.00 -32.07 33.70
CA LEU A 156 -26.80 -30.95 34.22
C LEU A 156 -28.12 -31.38 34.92
N SER A 157 -28.25 -32.64 35.33
CA SER A 157 -29.49 -33.21 35.88
C SER A 157 -29.35 -33.71 37.33
N ASP A 158 -28.33 -33.30 38.08
CA ASP A 158 -28.13 -33.76 39.46
C ASP A 158 -28.98 -33.02 40.51
N SER A 159 -30.05 -32.35 40.07
CA SER A 159 -31.08 -31.83 40.98
C SER A 159 -32.19 -32.85 41.29
N HIS A 160 -32.15 -34.05 40.71
CA HIS A 160 -32.99 -35.17 41.14
C HIS A 160 -32.16 -36.45 41.25
N GLY A 161 -32.05 -36.94 42.49
CA GLY A 161 -31.24 -38.07 42.88
C GLY A 161 -31.50 -39.32 42.03
N GLY A 162 -30.43 -39.83 41.44
CA GLY A 162 -30.39 -41.12 40.79
C GLY A 162 -28.95 -41.59 40.78
N THR A 163 -28.62 -42.48 41.70
CA THR A 163 -27.35 -43.20 41.78
C THR A 163 -27.03 -43.83 40.43
N TRP A 164 -26.05 -43.28 39.70
CA TRP A 164 -25.59 -43.89 38.44
C TRP A 164 -24.74 -45.13 38.79
N LEU A 165 -25.25 -46.29 38.37
CA LEU A 165 -24.65 -47.60 38.57
C LEU A 165 -23.19 -47.64 38.07
N LYS A 166 -22.36 -48.38 38.82
CA LYS A 166 -20.96 -48.69 38.49
C LYS A 166 -20.87 -49.30 37.07
N GLU A 167 -19.77 -48.99 36.39
CA GLU A 167 -19.43 -49.25 34.98
C GLU A 167 -19.60 -50.70 34.46
N ALA A 168 -19.96 -51.66 35.30
CA ALA A 168 -20.13 -53.06 34.94
C ALA A 168 -21.46 -53.41 34.24
N GLU A 169 -22.49 -52.54 34.31
CA GLU A 169 -23.83 -52.80 33.73
C GLU A 169 -24.28 -51.72 32.73
N MET A 170 -23.35 -51.14 31.97
CA MET A 170 -23.74 -50.20 30.90
C MET A 170 -24.34 -50.93 29.70
N SER A 171 -25.63 -50.68 29.43
CA SER A 171 -26.31 -51.11 28.21
C SER A 171 -25.59 -50.56 26.96
N ASP A 172 -25.67 -51.26 25.84
CA ASP A 172 -25.01 -50.84 24.59
C ASP A 172 -25.50 -49.48 24.07
N ASP A 173 -26.73 -49.08 24.43
CA ASP A 173 -27.26 -47.75 24.13
C ASP A 173 -26.58 -46.64 24.96
N GLU A 174 -26.22 -46.92 26.22
CA GLU A 174 -25.43 -46.00 27.05
C GLU A 174 -24.03 -45.80 26.46
N LYS A 175 -23.39 -46.89 26.00
CA LYS A 175 -22.08 -46.83 25.33
C LYS A 175 -22.15 -46.00 24.06
N ARG A 176 -23.17 -46.18 23.22
CA ARG A 176 -23.39 -45.36 22.02
C ARG A 176 -23.60 -43.88 22.35
N ARG A 177 -24.34 -43.57 23.42
CA ARG A 177 -24.53 -42.18 23.89
C ARG A 177 -23.22 -41.58 24.39
N SER A 178 -22.41 -42.33 25.15
CA SER A 178 -21.10 -41.88 25.63
C SER A 178 -20.13 -41.60 24.47
N SER A 179 -20.05 -42.50 23.47
CA SER A 179 -19.21 -42.32 22.29
C SER A 179 -19.63 -41.12 21.45
N ARG A 180 -20.94 -40.83 21.34
CA ARG A 180 -21.43 -39.62 20.66
C ARG A 180 -21.00 -38.35 21.41
N ARG A 181 -21.03 -38.34 22.74
CA ARG A 181 -20.58 -37.20 23.56
C ARG A 181 -19.09 -36.94 23.40
N ILE A 182 -18.26 -37.99 23.43
CA ILE A 182 -16.80 -37.88 23.24
C ILE A 182 -16.47 -37.33 21.85
N ASN A 183 -17.12 -37.85 20.80
CA ASN A 183 -16.95 -37.34 19.43
C ASN A 183 -17.37 -35.87 19.31
N LEU A 184 -18.42 -35.46 20.01
CA LEU A 184 -18.90 -34.07 20.00
C LEU A 184 -17.94 -33.13 20.74
N ALA A 185 -17.35 -33.58 21.86
CA ALA A 185 -16.31 -32.84 22.59
C ALA A 185 -15.02 -32.66 21.74
N GLN A 186 -14.63 -33.71 21.01
CA GLN A 186 -13.47 -33.68 20.11
C GLN A 186 -13.70 -32.73 18.91
N ARG A 187 -14.94 -32.67 18.40
CA ARG A 187 -15.32 -31.70 17.37
C ARG A 187 -15.22 -30.27 17.90
N LEU A 188 -15.75 -29.96 19.08
CA LEU A 188 -15.73 -28.60 19.66
C LEU A 188 -14.33 -28.03 19.93
N THR A 189 -13.32 -28.90 20.08
CA THR A 189 -11.92 -28.54 20.35
C THR A 189 -11.05 -28.52 19.10
N SER A 190 -11.55 -29.00 17.95
CA SER A 190 -10.80 -29.03 16.70
C SER A 190 -10.73 -27.64 16.05
N PRO A 191 -9.56 -27.20 15.56
CA PRO A 191 -9.36 -25.86 15.00
C PRO A 191 -10.20 -25.57 13.74
N ASN A 192 -10.69 -26.60 13.05
CA ASN A 192 -11.54 -26.50 11.85
C ASN A 192 -13.03 -26.80 12.10
N SER A 193 -13.49 -26.88 13.35
CA SER A 193 -14.92 -27.08 13.59
C SER A 193 -15.69 -25.78 13.43
N HIS A 194 -16.44 -25.65 12.33
CA HIS A 194 -17.51 -24.68 12.25
C HIS A 194 -18.51 -24.97 13.37
N GLY A 195 -18.66 -24.03 14.30
CA GLY A 195 -19.60 -24.16 15.40
C GLY A 195 -21.02 -24.22 14.83
N LEU A 196 -21.89 -24.99 15.48
CA LEU A 196 -23.34 -25.04 15.21
C LEU A 196 -24.06 -23.67 15.35
N SER A 197 -23.33 -22.57 15.57
CA SER A 197 -23.84 -21.21 15.72
C SER A 197 -23.87 -20.38 14.43
N ASP A 198 -23.20 -20.82 13.35
CA ASP A 198 -23.09 -20.00 12.13
C ASP A 198 -24.27 -20.21 11.15
N SER A 199 -25.24 -21.06 11.48
CA SER A 199 -26.40 -21.35 10.60
C SER A 199 -27.63 -20.46 10.84
N HIS A 200 -27.55 -19.44 11.71
CA HIS A 200 -28.61 -18.44 11.87
C HIS A 200 -28.13 -17.02 11.55
N GLY A 201 -27.46 -16.86 10.41
CA GLY A 201 -27.30 -15.57 9.74
C GLY A 201 -28.56 -15.20 8.93
N GLY A 202 -29.68 -15.01 9.62
CA GLY A 202 -30.89 -14.46 9.00
C GLY A 202 -30.65 -13.02 8.58
N LYS A 203 -30.43 -12.78 7.28
CA LYS A 203 -30.60 -11.48 6.64
C LYS A 203 -32.01 -10.98 6.95
N TRP A 204 -32.14 -10.00 7.83
CA TRP A 204 -33.28 -9.09 7.79
C TRP A 204 -32.90 -8.01 6.79
N SER A 205 -33.46 -8.12 5.58
CA SER A 205 -33.50 -7.01 4.63
C SER A 205 -34.32 -5.88 5.24
N ASN A 206 -33.72 -4.69 5.33
CA ASN A 206 -34.45 -3.43 5.24
C ASN A 206 -34.12 -2.80 3.88
#